data_AF-A0A9P4P3F7-F1
#
_entry.id   AF-A0A9P4P3F7-F1
#
_cell.length_a   1.000
_cell.length_b   1.000
_cell.length_c   1.000
_cell.angle_alpha   90.00
_cell.angle_beta   90.00
_cell.angle_gamma   90.00
#
_symmetry.space_group_name_H-M   'P 1'
#
loop_
_entity.id
_entity.type
_entity.pdbx_description
1 polymer ?
#
loop_
_entity_poly.entity_id
_entity_poly.type
_entity_poly.pdbx_seq_one_letter_code
_entity_poly.pdbx_strand_id
1 'polypeptide(L)'
;KAKLEIKGDLLTMCDDWTEDELKVKRRLVEFRRSQEGSTISTSFKPVSLEERTPNSPCISCIWWEEKRKCYVTSVDTIQLLESLVAVRFTVEEKNRIRRNLEGFKPMTVSKQKEDCESFFRLIMGFPNPKPRNIEKDVKVFAWADLSNALTKIIGKY
;
A
#
# COMPACT_ATOMS: atom_id res chain seq x y z
N LYS A 1 1.29 -8.11 -22.74
CA LYS A 1 1.59 -7.22 -21.60
C LYS A 1 0.29 -6.76 -21.01
N ALA A 2 0.10 -6.98 -19.72
CA ALA A 2 -1.07 -6.54 -18.98
C ALA A 2 -1.09 -5.00 -18.90
N LYS A 3 -2.27 -4.42 -19.03
CA LYS A 3 -2.51 -2.98 -18.83
C LYS A 3 -3.27 -2.82 -17.51
N LEU A 4 -2.82 -1.92 -16.63
CA LEU A 4 -3.57 -1.55 -15.44
C LEU A 4 -4.37 -0.28 -15.71
N GLU A 5 -5.66 -0.31 -15.37
CA GLU A 5 -6.53 0.87 -15.37
C GLU A 5 -7.08 1.08 -13.95
N ILE A 6 -6.67 2.18 -13.33
CA ILE A 6 -7.15 2.58 -12.01
C ILE A 6 -8.32 3.54 -12.21
N LYS A 7 -9.50 3.15 -11.72
CA LYS A 7 -10.73 3.94 -11.82
C LYS A 7 -10.76 4.98 -10.70
N GLY A 8 -10.44 6.22 -11.05
CA GLY A 8 -10.36 7.36 -10.13
C GLY A 8 -8.93 7.75 -9.78
N ASP A 9 -8.78 8.83 -9.00
CA ASP A 9 -7.49 9.31 -8.53
C ASP A 9 -7.17 8.76 -7.13
N LEU A 10 -6.12 7.94 -7.03
CA LEU A 10 -5.68 7.37 -5.76
C LEU A 10 -5.30 8.44 -4.73
N LEU A 11 -4.90 9.65 -5.16
CA LEU A 11 -4.56 10.74 -4.26
C LEU A 11 -5.74 11.15 -3.37
N THR A 12 -6.98 10.98 -3.83
CA THR A 12 -8.19 11.26 -3.03
C THR A 12 -8.25 10.47 -1.72
N MET A 13 -7.52 9.35 -1.60
CA MET A 13 -7.40 8.61 -0.35
C MET A 13 -6.54 9.32 0.70
N CYS A 14 -5.87 10.41 0.34
CA CYS A 14 -5.10 11.27 1.24
C CYS A 14 -5.93 12.43 1.81
N ASP A 15 -7.15 12.64 1.31
CA ASP A 15 -8.01 13.78 1.64
C ASP A 15 -9.25 13.34 2.42
N ASP A 16 -9.94 14.28 3.07
CA ASP A 16 -11.22 14.05 3.77
C ASP A 16 -11.20 12.87 4.77
N TRP A 17 -10.16 12.80 5.61
CA TRP A 17 -10.01 11.78 6.64
C TRP A 17 -11.04 11.96 7.75
N THR A 18 -11.65 10.85 8.19
CA THR A 18 -12.54 10.88 9.36
C THR A 18 -11.75 11.15 10.64
N GLU A 19 -12.41 11.61 11.69
CA GLU A 19 -11.76 11.83 12.99
C GLU A 19 -11.10 10.55 13.52
N ASP A 20 -11.75 9.40 13.32
CA ASP A 20 -11.20 8.10 13.70
C ASP A 20 -9.94 7.75 12.90
N GLU A 21 -9.95 7.95 11.58
CA GLU A 21 -8.79 7.73 10.71
C GLU A 21 -7.64 8.65 11.08
N LEU A 22 -7.91 9.93 11.39
CA LEU A 22 -6.92 10.90 11.84
C LEU A 22 -6.35 10.55 13.19
N LYS A 23 -7.16 10.00 14.11
CA LYS A 23 -6.72 9.59 15.45
C LYS A 23 -5.76 8.41 15.37
N VAL A 24 -6.03 7.43 14.51
CA VAL A 24 -5.15 6.26 14.31
C VAL A 24 -4.12 6.46 13.21
N LYS A 25 -4.13 7.61 12.52
CA LYS A 25 -3.23 7.97 11.41
C LYS A 25 -3.20 6.91 10.29
N ARG A 26 -4.31 6.18 10.11
CA ARG A 26 -4.48 5.13 9.11
C ARG A 26 -5.88 5.16 8.50
N ARG A 27 -5.92 5.16 7.17
CA ARG A 27 -7.10 4.85 6.36
C ARG A 27 -6.91 3.50 5.70
N LEU A 28 -7.93 2.65 5.77
CA LEU A 28 -7.94 1.39 5.03
C LEU A 28 -8.57 1.62 3.66
N VAL A 29 -7.86 1.19 2.62
CA VAL A 29 -8.32 1.32 1.24
C VAL A 29 -8.56 -0.06 0.68
N GLU A 30 -9.82 -0.39 0.43
CA GLU A 30 -10.24 -1.62 -0.23
C GLU A 30 -10.16 -1.45 -1.74
N PHE A 31 -9.61 -2.44 -2.42
CA PHE A 31 -9.51 -2.49 -3.88
C PHE A 31 -10.44 -3.57 -4.43
N ARG A 32 -11.08 -3.28 -5.55
CA ARG A 32 -11.87 -4.25 -6.32
C ARG A 32 -11.26 -4.38 -7.69
N ARG A 33 -10.98 -5.62 -8.07
CA ARG A 33 -10.35 -5.99 -9.34
C ARG A 33 -11.38 -6.54 -10.31
N SER A 34 -11.27 -6.13 -11.57
CA SER A 34 -11.88 -6.81 -12.73
C SER A 34 -10.83 -6.98 -13.83
N GLN A 35 -11.02 -7.94 -14.73
CA GLN A 35 -10.12 -8.14 -15.86
C GLN A 35 -10.92 -8.45 -17.12
N GLU A 36 -10.55 -7.82 -18.22
CA GLU A 36 -11.06 -8.07 -19.56
C GLU A 36 -9.87 -8.24 -20.51
N GLY A 37 -9.67 -9.46 -21.02
CA GLY A 37 -8.48 -9.81 -21.79
C GLY A 37 -7.18 -9.54 -21.03
N SER A 38 -6.31 -8.69 -21.58
CA SER A 38 -5.06 -8.26 -20.94
C SER A 38 -5.20 -6.97 -20.12
N THR A 39 -6.39 -6.38 -20.04
CA THR A 39 -6.63 -5.16 -19.26
C THR A 39 -7.16 -5.54 -17.88
N ILE A 40 -6.42 -5.17 -16.84
CA ILE A 40 -6.82 -5.29 -15.43
C ILE A 40 -7.34 -3.91 -15.04
N SER A 41 -8.61 -3.83 -14.64
CA SER A 41 -9.16 -2.61 -14.05
C SER A 41 -9.28 -2.77 -12.54
N THR A 42 -9.02 -1.70 -11.80
CA THR A 42 -9.21 -1.66 -10.36
C THR A 42 -9.92 -0.39 -9.91
N SER A 43 -10.86 -0.53 -9.00
CA SER A 43 -11.48 0.59 -8.27
C SER A 43 -11.12 0.49 -6.79
N PHE A 44 -11.16 1.59 -6.08
CA PHE A 44 -10.80 1.64 -4.67
C PHE A 44 -11.79 2.49 -3.89
N LYS A 45 -11.89 2.23 -2.59
CA LYS A 45 -12.69 3.02 -1.66
C LYS A 45 -12.13 2.97 -0.24
N PRO A 46 -12.32 4.00 0.58
CA PRO A 46 -12.09 3.90 2.02
C PRO A 46 -13.09 2.90 2.60
N VAL A 47 -12.65 2.13 3.60
CA VAL A 47 -13.51 1.20 4.35
C VAL A 47 -13.13 1.21 5.82
N SER A 48 -14.09 0.97 6.71
CA SER A 48 -13.79 0.64 8.10
C SER A 48 -13.30 -0.82 8.22
N LEU A 49 -12.80 -1.19 9.40
CA LEU A 49 -12.45 -2.59 9.70
C LEU A 49 -13.67 -3.52 9.63
N GLU A 50 -14.85 -3.00 9.96
CA GLU A 50 -16.12 -3.75 10.05
C GLU A 50 -16.78 -3.93 8.69
N GLU A 51 -16.66 -2.93 7.81
CA GLU A 51 -17.24 -2.91 6.46
C GLU A 51 -16.37 -3.63 5.42
N ARG A 52 -15.17 -4.06 5.83
CA ARG A 52 -14.22 -4.71 4.93
C ARG A 52 -14.79 -6.01 4.39
N THR A 53 -14.80 -6.15 3.07
CA THR A 53 -15.21 -7.40 2.43
C THR A 53 -14.16 -8.48 2.70
N PRO A 54 -14.55 -9.67 3.21
CA PRO A 54 -13.63 -10.78 3.41
C PRO A 54 -12.87 -11.11 2.12
N ASN A 55 -11.57 -11.38 2.23
CA ASN A 55 -10.66 -11.71 1.11
C ASN A 55 -10.46 -10.60 0.05
N SER A 56 -11.07 -9.43 0.21
CA SER A 56 -10.79 -8.29 -0.66
C SER A 56 -9.41 -7.69 -0.36
N PRO A 57 -8.62 -7.32 -1.39
CA PRO A 57 -7.35 -6.65 -1.17
C PRO A 57 -7.58 -5.32 -0.47
N CYS A 58 -6.87 -5.14 0.64
CA CYS A 58 -6.96 -3.94 1.46
C CYS A 58 -5.56 -3.53 1.87
N ILE A 59 -5.23 -2.26 1.71
CA ILE A 59 -3.93 -1.70 2.10
C ILE A 59 -4.12 -0.47 2.99
N SER A 60 -3.04 -0.06 3.65
CA SER A 60 -3.02 1.07 4.56
C SER A 60 -2.51 2.33 3.86
N CYS A 61 -3.35 3.36 3.76
CA CYS A 61 -2.91 4.73 3.57
C CYS A 61 -2.55 5.30 4.94
N ILE A 62 -1.30 5.70 5.15
CA ILE A 62 -0.78 6.02 6.48
C ILE A 62 -0.33 7.47 6.49
N TRP A 63 -0.89 8.27 7.40
CA TRP A 63 -0.52 9.67 7.54
C TRP A 63 0.75 9.80 8.39
N TRP A 64 1.78 10.42 7.83
CA TRP A 64 3.00 10.75 8.57
C TRP A 64 3.00 12.24 8.92
N GLU A 65 2.79 12.56 10.20
CA GLU A 65 2.66 13.93 10.69
C GLU A 65 3.90 14.78 10.45
N GLU A 66 5.09 14.27 10.79
CA GLU A 66 6.36 14.98 10.66
C GLU A 66 6.69 15.32 9.20
N LYS A 67 6.18 14.54 8.24
CA LYS A 67 6.35 14.77 6.80
C LYS A 67 5.14 15.44 6.14
N ARG A 68 4.01 15.51 6.84
CA ARG A 68 2.70 15.98 6.35
C ARG A 68 2.29 15.33 5.02
N LYS A 69 2.50 14.02 4.90
CA LYS A 69 2.24 13.24 3.68
C LYS A 69 1.72 11.85 4.01
N CYS A 70 1.00 11.27 3.06
CA CYS A 70 0.58 9.87 3.11
C CYS A 70 1.65 8.93 2.55
N TYR A 71 1.75 7.76 3.17
CA TYR A 71 2.67 6.70 2.81
C TYR A 71 1.94 5.36 2.76
N VAL A 72 2.55 4.41 2.04
CA VAL A 72 2.14 3.00 2.00
C VAL A 72 3.37 2.12 2.22
N THR A 73 3.17 0.97 2.83
CA THR A 73 4.26 0.01 3.04
C THR A 73 4.54 -0.81 1.78
N SER A 74 5.80 -1.21 1.58
CA SER A 74 6.17 -2.15 0.52
C SER A 74 5.45 -3.49 0.63
N VAL A 75 5.13 -3.93 1.85
CA VAL A 75 4.39 -5.18 2.11
C VAL A 75 2.97 -5.08 1.57
N ASP A 76 2.25 -4.01 1.94
CA ASP A 76 0.89 -3.72 1.45
C ASP A 76 0.88 -3.63 -0.08
N THR A 77 1.89 -3.01 -0.66
CA THR A 77 2.02 -2.84 -2.11
C THR A 77 2.21 -4.16 -2.85
N ILE A 78 3.07 -5.03 -2.33
CA ILE A 78 3.29 -6.36 -2.91
C ILE A 78 2.00 -7.19 -2.80
N GLN A 79 1.32 -7.14 -1.66
CA GLN A 79 0.05 -7.84 -1.47
C GLN A 79 -1.04 -7.33 -2.43
N LEU A 80 -1.11 -6.02 -2.66
CA LEU A 80 -2.01 -5.44 -3.63
C LEU A 80 -1.67 -5.92 -5.05
N LEU A 81 -0.39 -5.92 -5.43
CA LEU A 81 0.05 -6.43 -6.74
C LEU A 81 -0.33 -7.89 -6.93
N GLU A 82 -0.07 -8.77 -5.96
CA GLU A 82 -0.47 -10.19 -6.00
C GLU A 82 -1.97 -10.33 -6.26
N SER A 83 -2.77 -9.49 -5.59
CA SER A 83 -4.22 -9.48 -5.73
C SER A 83 -4.67 -8.96 -7.09
N LEU A 84 -4.04 -7.90 -7.61
CA LEU A 84 -4.34 -7.30 -8.92
C LEU A 84 -3.93 -8.19 -10.09
N VAL A 85 -2.86 -8.99 -9.97
CA VAL A 85 -2.52 -9.97 -11.02
C VAL A 85 -3.20 -11.32 -10.80
N ALA A 86 -3.92 -11.50 -9.69
CA ALA A 86 -4.55 -12.76 -9.27
C ALA A 86 -3.56 -13.94 -9.18
N VAL A 87 -2.32 -13.67 -8.78
CA VAL A 87 -1.24 -14.65 -8.68
C VAL A 87 -0.43 -14.40 -7.41
N ARG A 88 -0.09 -15.47 -6.68
CA ARG A 88 0.87 -15.38 -5.57
C ARG A 88 2.28 -15.31 -6.12
N PHE A 89 3.06 -14.34 -5.65
CA PHE A 89 4.44 -14.18 -6.08
C PHE A 89 5.37 -15.10 -5.31
N THR A 90 6.35 -15.65 -6.03
CA THR A 90 7.48 -16.35 -5.42
C THR A 90 8.40 -15.37 -4.68
N VAL A 91 9.36 -15.89 -3.93
CA VAL A 91 10.34 -15.06 -3.20
C VAL A 91 11.19 -14.24 -4.17
N GLU A 92 11.60 -14.84 -5.28
CA GLU A 92 12.37 -14.21 -6.35
C GLU A 92 11.59 -13.05 -6.96
N GLU A 93 10.30 -13.28 -7.22
CA GLU A 93 9.41 -12.27 -7.78
C GLU A 93 9.18 -11.10 -6.82
N LYS A 94 8.95 -11.40 -5.53
CA LYS A 94 8.87 -10.36 -4.48
C LYS A 94 10.15 -9.53 -4.41
N ASN A 95 11.32 -10.16 -4.53
CA ASN A 95 12.60 -9.47 -4.55
C ASN A 95 12.79 -8.61 -5.81
N ARG A 96 12.33 -9.09 -6.98
CA ARG A 96 12.31 -8.31 -8.23
C ARG A 96 11.40 -7.08 -8.10
N ILE A 97 10.22 -7.24 -7.54
CA ILE A 97 9.28 -6.14 -7.27
C ILE A 97 9.90 -5.13 -6.30
N ARG A 98 10.51 -5.56 -5.19
CA ARG A 98 11.20 -4.67 -4.25
C ARG A 98 12.28 -3.82 -4.94
N ARG A 99 13.10 -4.42 -5.81
CA ARG A 99 14.09 -3.66 -6.61
C ARG A 99 13.45 -2.63 -7.54
N ASN A 100 12.29 -2.93 -8.12
CA ASN A 100 11.53 -1.95 -8.91
C ASN A 100 11.00 -0.81 -8.04
N LEU A 101 10.55 -1.13 -6.82
CA LEU A 101 10.05 -0.15 -5.85
C LEU A 101 11.16 0.79 -5.35
N GLU A 102 12.42 0.35 -5.28
CA GLU A 102 13.56 1.23 -4.93
C GLU A 102 13.69 2.44 -5.90
N GLY A 103 13.23 2.31 -7.15
CA GLY A 103 13.18 3.42 -8.11
C GLY A 103 12.23 4.55 -7.73
N PHE A 104 11.30 4.32 -6.80
CA PHE A 104 10.39 5.32 -6.23
C PHE A 104 10.93 5.91 -4.92
N LYS A 105 12.23 5.74 -4.65
CA LYS A 105 12.94 6.31 -3.50
C LYS A 105 12.24 6.03 -2.16
N PRO A 106 12.03 4.75 -1.80
CA PRO A 106 11.38 4.39 -0.55
C PRO A 106 12.25 4.82 0.65
N MET A 107 11.58 5.21 1.73
CA MET A 107 12.22 5.49 3.00
C MET A 107 12.31 4.21 3.83
N THR A 108 13.46 4.01 4.46
CA THR A 108 13.66 2.95 5.45
C THR A 108 13.35 3.50 6.84
N VAL A 109 12.22 3.05 7.39
CA VAL A 109 11.70 3.42 8.71
C VAL A 109 12.10 2.32 9.70
N SER A 110 12.72 2.69 10.81
CA SER A 110 13.16 1.73 11.82
C SER A 110 13.12 2.31 13.22
N LYS A 111 13.08 1.43 14.23
CA LYS A 111 13.10 1.82 15.65
C LYS A 111 14.38 2.58 16.05
N GLN A 112 15.49 2.34 15.36
CA GLN A 112 16.80 2.91 15.70
C GLN A 112 16.98 4.35 15.22
N LYS A 113 16.06 4.85 14.40
CA LYS A 113 16.12 6.18 13.81
C LYS A 113 15.13 7.09 14.51
N GLU A 114 15.63 8.02 15.31
CA GLU A 114 14.79 8.92 16.12
C GLU A 114 13.80 9.73 15.26
N ASP A 115 14.18 10.10 14.03
CA ASP A 115 13.35 10.87 13.10
C ASP A 115 12.11 10.12 12.58
N CYS A 116 12.09 8.78 12.71
CA CYS A 116 10.99 7.95 12.22
C CYS A 116 10.55 6.87 13.20
N GLU A 117 11.02 6.92 14.44
CA GLU A 117 10.65 5.95 15.48
C GLU A 117 9.15 6.04 15.82
N SER A 118 8.61 7.25 15.95
CA SER A 118 7.17 7.50 16.17
C SER A 118 6.33 6.82 15.09
N PHE A 119 6.71 7.04 13.84
CA PHE A 119 6.07 6.47 12.66
C PHE A 119 6.24 4.95 12.58
N PHE A 120 7.41 4.41 12.95
CA PHE A 120 7.64 2.98 13.05
C PHE A 120 6.69 2.34 14.07
N ARG A 121 6.63 2.89 15.28
CA ARG A 121 5.76 2.40 16.37
C ARG A 121 4.29 2.47 15.98
N LEU A 122 3.88 3.54 15.29
CA LEU A 122 2.53 3.68 14.74
C LEU A 122 2.18 2.52 13.79
N ILE A 123 3.04 2.24 12.80
CA ILE A 123 2.83 1.15 11.83
C ILE A 123 2.74 -0.20 12.55
N MET A 124 3.62 -0.45 13.52
CA MET A 124 3.65 -1.68 14.28
C MET A 124 2.47 -1.83 15.25
N GLY A 125 1.84 -0.73 15.65
CA GLY A 125 0.67 -0.68 16.53
C GLY A 125 -0.66 -0.98 15.84
N PHE A 126 -0.69 -1.06 14.51
CA PHE A 126 -1.93 -1.24 13.76
C PHE A 126 -2.62 -2.59 14.04
N PRO A 127 -3.96 -2.60 14.17
CA PRO A 127 -4.73 -3.83 14.31
C PRO A 127 -4.68 -4.65 13.02
N ASN A 128 -5.03 -5.94 13.14
CA ASN A 128 -4.97 -6.86 12.02
C ASN A 128 -5.78 -6.37 10.79
N PRO A 129 -5.29 -6.59 9.56
CA PRO A 129 -4.13 -7.43 9.22
C PRO A 129 -2.81 -6.71 9.53
N LYS A 130 -2.02 -7.26 10.46
CA LYS A 130 -0.67 -6.81 10.76
C LYS A 130 0.20 -7.23 9.58
N PRO A 131 1.10 -6.36 9.10
CA PRO A 131 2.24 -6.82 8.32
C PRO A 131 2.97 -7.88 9.17
N ARG A 132 2.84 -9.17 8.81
CA ARG A 132 3.38 -10.30 9.61
C ARG A 132 4.89 -10.12 9.86
N ASN A 133 5.32 -10.35 11.11
CA ASN A 133 6.70 -10.44 11.60
C ASN A 133 7.69 -9.42 11.01
N ILE A 134 7.50 -8.14 11.33
CA ILE A 134 8.50 -7.12 10.99
C ILE A 134 9.12 -6.56 12.27
N GLU A 135 9.96 -7.36 12.92
CA GLU A 135 10.96 -6.88 13.90
C GLU A 135 12.14 -6.14 13.22
N LYS A 136 11.96 -5.66 11.98
CA LYS A 136 13.00 -5.10 11.11
C LYS A 136 12.57 -3.78 10.50
N ASP A 137 13.51 -3.12 9.84
CA ASP A 137 13.28 -1.94 9.03
C ASP A 137 12.13 -2.13 8.02
N VAL A 138 11.16 -1.21 8.04
CA VAL A 138 10.04 -1.18 7.10
C VAL A 138 10.35 -0.20 5.98
N LYS A 139 10.23 -0.65 4.74
CA LYS A 139 10.26 0.22 3.56
C LYS A 139 8.87 0.80 3.33
N VAL A 140 8.78 2.13 3.36
CA VAL A 140 7.57 2.90 3.00
C VAL A 140 7.88 3.80 1.82
N PHE A 141 6.87 4.17 1.05
CA PHE A 141 7.01 5.14 -0.03
C PHE A 141 5.77 6.03 -0.11
N ALA A 142 5.90 7.17 -0.78
CA ALA A 142 4.83 8.15 -0.83
C ALA A 142 3.60 7.55 -1.54
N TRP A 143 2.42 7.75 -0.95
CA TRP A 143 1.16 7.28 -1.54
C TRP A 143 0.96 7.82 -2.96
N ALA A 144 1.43 9.04 -3.23
CA ALA A 144 1.38 9.68 -4.54
C ALA A 144 2.08 8.87 -5.64
N ASP A 145 3.09 8.06 -5.29
CA ASP A 145 3.82 7.24 -6.26
C ASP A 145 3.16 5.87 -6.51
N LEU A 146 2.15 5.50 -5.71
CA LEU A 146 1.54 4.17 -5.75
C LEU A 146 0.93 3.85 -7.11
N SER A 147 0.16 4.77 -7.70
CA SER A 147 -0.47 4.57 -9.02
C SER A 147 0.57 4.26 -10.11
N ASN A 148 1.65 5.05 -10.12
CA ASN A 148 2.76 4.90 -11.06
C ASN A 148 3.52 3.59 -10.82
N ALA A 149 3.75 3.23 -9.56
CA ALA A 149 4.40 1.98 -9.18
C ALA A 149 3.61 0.75 -9.65
N LEU A 150 2.30 0.72 -9.37
CA LEU A 150 1.43 -0.37 -9.78
C LEU A 150 1.40 -0.53 -11.31
N THR A 151 1.20 0.57 -12.03
CA THR A 151 1.15 0.57 -13.51
C THR A 151 2.48 0.09 -14.12
N LYS A 152 3.61 0.60 -13.61
CA LYS A 152 4.94 0.23 -14.09
C LYS A 152 5.28 -1.24 -13.85
N ILE A 153 4.87 -1.79 -12.72
CA ILE A 153 5.16 -3.18 -12.35
C ILE A 153 4.23 -4.13 -13.11
N ILE A 154 2.92 -3.85 -13.16
CA ILE A 154 1.96 -4.69 -13.90
C ILE A 154 2.24 -4.71 -15.40
N GLY A 155 2.71 -3.61 -15.99
CA GLY A 155 3.10 -3.58 -17.41
C GLY A 155 4.27 -4.49 -17.79
N LYS A 156 4.95 -5.11 -16.82
CA LYS A 156 5.98 -6.14 -17.05
C LYS A 156 5.42 -7.56 -17.10
N TYR A 157 4.18 -7.76 -16.64
CA TYR A 157 3.40 -8.97 -16.83
C TYR A 157 2.59 -8.85 -18.15
#